data_AF-A0A537EFC3-F1
#
_entry.id   AF-A0A537EFC3-F1
#
_cell.length_a   1.000
_cell.length_b   1.000
_cell.length_c   1.000
_cell.angle_alpha   90.00
_cell.angle_beta   90.00
_cell.angle_gamma   90.00
#
_symmetry.space_group_name_H-M   'P 1'
#
loop_
_entity.id
_entity.type
_entity.pdbx_description
1 polymer ?
#
loop_
_entity_poly.entity_id
_entity_poly.type
_entity_poly.pdbx_seq_one_letter_code
_entity_poly.pdbx_strand_id
1 'polypeptide(L)'
;MTNLDTLADERQRIKTDERKLLGEFSEVRGKLDKTRNELQESRKIRDELNETVRALKKTRDNLRDKARQNITKLKTLQKTAPKLLASVTAEHELQQLEWQVQAVPLGKEEEKRLMIKIRALEIQVTASKKILRLRDEVAKDNEEADKLHSKIQELAEESQKHHEETVILSERFQALKIKQEDVRKSLNQLRGEYKDTDEQYQVVRKSIDLADKMSQRQKEETHKQNLKETAKKKLSQGAKLSLHELGALYEEEE
;
A
#
# COMPACT_ATOMS: atom_id res chain seq x y z
N MET A 1 -40.83 41.49 -2.11
CA MET A 1 -40.86 40.01 -2.05
C MET A 1 -39.59 39.35 -2.60
N THR A 2 -38.59 40.08 -3.11
CA THR A 2 -37.46 39.49 -3.85
C THR A 2 -36.34 38.89 -2.98
N ASN A 3 -36.11 39.38 -1.75
CA ASN A 3 -34.92 38.97 -0.97
C ASN A 3 -35.05 37.61 -0.25
N LEU A 4 -36.27 37.13 0.03
CA LEU A 4 -36.44 35.87 0.76
C LEU A 4 -36.31 34.66 -0.17
N ASP A 5 -36.89 34.76 -1.37
CA ASP A 5 -36.82 33.71 -2.39
C ASP A 5 -35.39 33.55 -2.92
N THR A 6 -34.64 34.65 -3.08
CA THR A 6 -33.22 34.58 -3.47
C THR A 6 -32.36 33.86 -2.43
N LEU A 7 -32.57 34.14 -1.13
CA LEU A 7 -31.85 33.46 -0.04
C LEU A 7 -32.26 31.97 0.08
N ALA A 8 -33.52 31.64 -0.24
CA ALA A 8 -33.97 30.25 -0.30
C ALA A 8 -33.30 29.48 -1.45
N ASP A 9 -33.23 30.10 -2.63
CA ASP A 9 -32.57 29.54 -3.81
C ASP A 9 -31.07 29.37 -3.57
N GLU A 10 -30.40 30.34 -2.95
CA GLU A 10 -28.98 30.26 -2.57
C GLU A 10 -28.72 29.11 -1.60
N ARG A 11 -29.52 28.95 -0.55
CA ARG A 11 -29.41 27.81 0.39
C ARG A 11 -29.60 26.48 -0.32
N GLN A 12 -30.52 26.41 -1.28
CA GLN A 12 -30.74 25.19 -2.06
C GLN A 12 -29.54 24.89 -2.97
N ARG A 13 -28.97 25.90 -3.64
CA ARG A 13 -27.75 25.76 -4.45
C ARG A 13 -26.58 25.25 -3.61
N ILE A 14 -26.31 25.89 -2.48
CA ILE A 14 -25.25 25.49 -1.54
C ILE A 14 -25.43 24.04 -1.08
N LYS A 15 -26.65 23.61 -0.75
CA LYS A 15 -26.94 22.20 -0.44
C LYS A 15 -26.68 21.24 -1.59
N THR A 16 -27.02 21.62 -2.82
CA THR A 16 -26.76 20.78 -3.99
C THR A 16 -25.26 20.63 -4.25
N ASP A 17 -24.49 21.70 -4.08
CA ASP A 17 -23.04 21.67 -4.25
C ASP A 17 -22.35 20.92 -3.11
N GLU A 18 -22.87 20.99 -1.88
CA GLU A 18 -22.38 20.18 -0.76
C GLU A 18 -22.54 18.68 -1.06
N ARG A 19 -23.70 18.27 -1.61
CA ARG A 19 -23.91 16.87 -2.01
C ARG A 19 -22.94 16.41 -3.08
N LYS A 20 -22.64 17.25 -4.08
CA LYS A 20 -21.66 16.93 -5.14
C LYS A 20 -20.27 16.74 -4.52
N LEU A 21 -19.82 17.70 -3.71
CA LEU A 21 -18.51 17.63 -3.05
C LEU A 21 -18.41 16.46 -2.07
N LEU A 22 -19.48 16.09 -1.37
CA LEU A 22 -19.52 14.88 -0.54
C LEU A 22 -19.39 13.61 -1.38
N GLY A 23 -20.01 13.57 -2.55
CA GLY A 23 -19.83 12.50 -3.54
C GLY A 23 -18.36 12.38 -3.96
N GLU A 24 -17.77 13.47 -4.42
CA GLU A 24 -16.35 13.54 -4.80
C GLU A 24 -15.42 13.13 -3.65
N PHE A 25 -15.70 13.59 -2.43
CA PHE A 25 -14.93 13.22 -1.23
C PHE A 25 -14.98 11.71 -0.98
N SER A 26 -16.16 11.11 -1.11
CA SER A 26 -16.33 9.67 -0.93
C SER A 26 -15.58 8.86 -1.99
N GLU A 27 -15.58 9.33 -3.25
CA GLU A 27 -14.84 8.70 -4.33
C GLU A 27 -13.32 8.81 -4.13
N VAL A 28 -12.82 9.99 -3.76
CA VAL A 28 -11.40 10.21 -3.49
C VAL A 28 -10.96 9.34 -2.32
N ARG A 29 -11.76 9.26 -1.25
CA ARG A 29 -11.49 8.37 -0.12
C ARG A 29 -11.44 6.91 -0.55
N GLY A 30 -12.41 6.44 -1.34
CA GLY A 30 -12.42 5.08 -1.86
C GLY A 30 -11.20 4.76 -2.73
N LYS A 31 -10.76 5.72 -3.58
CA LYS A 31 -9.51 5.60 -4.35
C LYS A 31 -8.29 5.53 -3.44
N LEU A 32 -8.24 6.37 -2.39
CA LEU A 32 -7.14 6.41 -1.43
C LEU A 32 -7.00 5.09 -0.66
N ASP A 33 -8.12 4.51 -0.20
CA ASP A 33 -8.12 3.23 0.50
C ASP A 33 -7.65 2.08 -0.43
N LYS A 34 -8.08 2.08 -1.69
CA LYS A 34 -7.59 1.11 -2.70
C LYS A 34 -6.09 1.24 -2.94
N THR A 35 -5.60 2.45 -3.21
CA THR A 35 -4.18 2.70 -3.44
C THR A 35 -3.33 2.39 -2.20
N ARG A 36 -3.87 2.58 -0.99
CA ARG A 36 -3.22 2.16 0.26
C ARG A 36 -3.03 0.65 0.34
N ASN A 37 -4.08 -0.11 -0.01
CA ASN A 37 -4.02 -1.57 0.02
C ASN A 37 -3.04 -2.09 -1.04
N GLU A 38 -3.09 -1.55 -2.26
CA GLU A 38 -2.14 -1.87 -3.34
C GLU A 38 -0.69 -1.59 -2.91
N LEU A 39 -0.45 -0.44 -2.27
CA LEU A 39 0.87 -0.06 -1.75
C LEU A 39 1.35 -1.04 -0.66
N GLN A 40 0.46 -1.45 0.25
CA GLN A 40 0.80 -2.39 1.29
C GLN A 40 1.14 -3.77 0.72
N GLU A 41 0.39 -4.22 -0.28
CA GLU A 41 0.62 -5.52 -0.93
C GLU A 41 1.94 -5.53 -1.72
N SER A 42 2.18 -4.52 -2.55
CA SER A 42 3.44 -4.38 -3.29
C SER A 42 4.66 -4.35 -2.37
N ARG A 43 4.55 -3.66 -1.22
CA ARG A 43 5.61 -3.64 -0.19
C ARG A 43 5.86 -5.01 0.43
N LYS A 44 4.81 -5.76 0.76
CA LYS A 44 4.95 -7.11 1.32
C LYS A 44 5.66 -8.04 0.34
N ILE A 45 5.21 -8.07 -0.91
CA ILE A 45 5.82 -8.92 -1.96
C ILE A 45 7.30 -8.57 -2.13
N ARG A 46 7.63 -7.28 -2.23
CA ARG A 46 9.02 -6.82 -2.30
C ARG A 46 9.84 -7.28 -1.10
N ASP A 47 9.30 -7.17 0.12
CA ASP A 47 10.02 -7.52 1.34
C ASP A 47 10.25 -9.04 1.44
N GLU A 48 9.26 -9.85 1.07
CA GLU A 48 9.37 -11.31 0.96
C GLU A 48 10.41 -11.72 -0.09
N LEU A 49 10.40 -11.10 -1.27
CA LEU A 49 11.43 -11.31 -2.30
C LEU A 49 12.83 -10.94 -1.79
N ASN A 50 12.95 -9.85 -1.03
CA ASN A 50 14.23 -9.45 -0.46
C ASN A 50 14.73 -10.42 0.61
N GLU A 51 13.84 -10.99 1.41
CA GLU A 51 14.19 -12.03 2.38
C GLU A 51 14.66 -13.31 1.69
N THR A 52 13.94 -13.77 0.66
CA THR A 52 14.36 -14.95 -0.12
C THR A 52 15.69 -14.72 -0.82
N VAL A 53 15.91 -13.54 -1.41
CA VAL A 53 17.20 -13.15 -2.00
C VAL A 53 18.32 -13.17 -0.96
N ARG A 54 18.08 -12.68 0.27
CA ARG A 54 19.07 -12.73 1.35
C ARG A 54 19.41 -14.17 1.74
N ALA A 55 18.41 -15.04 1.83
CA ALA A 55 18.61 -16.46 2.13
C ALA A 55 19.43 -17.14 1.03
N LEU A 56 19.10 -16.92 -0.25
CA LEU A 56 19.83 -17.48 -1.39
C LEU A 56 21.26 -16.94 -1.49
N LYS A 57 21.49 -15.66 -1.17
CA LYS A 57 22.85 -15.11 -1.10
C LYS A 57 23.70 -15.84 -0.06
N LYS A 58 23.16 -16.11 1.13
CA LYS A 58 23.86 -16.88 2.16
C LYS A 58 24.20 -18.30 1.70
N THR A 59 23.26 -19.00 1.07
CA THR A 59 23.51 -20.37 0.58
C THR A 59 24.56 -20.39 -0.53
N ARG A 60 24.48 -19.47 -1.49
CA ARG A 60 25.49 -19.28 -2.55
C ARG A 60 26.87 -18.99 -1.97
N ASP A 61 26.96 -18.08 -1.01
CA ASP A 61 28.24 -17.67 -0.43
C ASP A 61 28.87 -18.83 0.36
N ASN A 62 28.06 -19.61 1.09
CA ASN A 62 28.51 -20.84 1.74
C ASN A 62 29.05 -21.88 0.74
N LEU A 63 28.39 -22.07 -0.42
CA LEU A 63 28.88 -22.98 -1.46
C LEU A 63 30.21 -22.48 -2.06
N ARG A 64 30.31 -21.17 -2.32
CA ARG A 64 31.56 -20.57 -2.83
C ARG A 64 32.70 -20.69 -1.82
N ASP A 65 32.43 -20.55 -0.53
CA ASP A 65 33.43 -20.73 0.52
C ASP A 65 33.86 -22.20 0.67
N LYS A 66 32.92 -23.16 0.57
CA LYS A 66 33.25 -24.60 0.49
C LYS A 66 34.12 -24.91 -0.72
N ALA A 67 33.75 -24.42 -1.89
CA ALA A 67 34.53 -24.58 -3.11
C ALA A 67 35.94 -23.99 -2.95
N ARG A 68 36.08 -22.80 -2.36
CA ARG A 68 37.39 -22.18 -2.06
C ARG A 68 38.23 -23.03 -1.11
N GLN A 69 37.65 -23.58 -0.05
CA GLN A 69 38.35 -24.48 0.88
C GLN A 69 38.78 -25.78 0.19
N ASN A 70 37.96 -26.33 -0.69
CA ASN A 70 38.32 -27.52 -1.44
C ASN A 70 39.40 -27.24 -2.51
N ILE A 71 39.39 -26.05 -3.12
CA ILE A 71 40.47 -25.57 -4.01
C ILE A 71 41.79 -25.42 -3.24
N THR A 72 41.80 -24.89 -2.02
CA THR A 72 43.03 -24.78 -1.23
C THR A 72 43.57 -26.15 -0.84
N LYS A 73 42.71 -27.09 -0.44
CA LYS A 73 43.08 -28.51 -0.22
C LYS A 73 43.61 -29.17 -1.49
N LEU A 74 43.02 -28.90 -2.65
CA LEU A 74 43.51 -29.38 -3.94
C LEU A 74 44.92 -28.86 -4.23
N LYS A 75 45.15 -27.55 -4.03
CA LYS A 75 46.47 -26.94 -4.24
C LYS A 75 47.53 -27.51 -3.30
N THR A 76 47.20 -27.80 -2.04
CA THR A 76 48.15 -28.41 -1.10
C THR A 76 48.46 -29.86 -1.49
N LEU A 77 47.44 -30.66 -1.84
CA LEU A 77 47.61 -32.04 -2.30
C LEU A 77 48.43 -32.13 -3.60
N GLN A 78 48.21 -31.20 -4.54
CA GLN A 78 49.00 -31.11 -5.77
C GLN A 78 50.47 -30.77 -5.52
N LYS A 79 50.76 -29.88 -4.55
CA LYS A 79 52.14 -29.54 -4.16
C LYS A 79 52.86 -30.70 -3.49
N THR A 80 52.17 -31.45 -2.63
CA THR A 80 52.77 -32.59 -1.91
C THR A 80 53.02 -33.80 -2.80
N ALA A 81 52.35 -33.88 -3.95
CA ALA A 81 52.43 -35.05 -4.81
C ALA A 81 52.29 -34.66 -6.31
N PRO A 82 53.34 -34.04 -6.88
CA PRO A 82 53.32 -33.49 -8.25
C PRO A 82 53.23 -34.57 -9.35
N LYS A 83 53.55 -35.84 -9.05
CA LYS A 83 53.49 -36.97 -10.00
C LYS A 83 52.12 -37.66 -10.09
N LEU A 84 51.07 -37.11 -9.46
CA LEU A 84 49.73 -37.75 -9.35
C LEU A 84 48.88 -37.78 -10.63
N LEU A 85 49.28 -37.07 -11.68
CA LEU A 85 48.53 -37.05 -12.94
C LEU A 85 48.58 -38.38 -13.72
N ALA A 86 49.49 -39.29 -13.37
CA ALA A 86 49.59 -40.65 -13.94
C ALA A 86 48.67 -41.67 -13.22
N SER A 87 47.44 -41.27 -12.89
CA SER A 87 46.51 -42.05 -12.05
C SER A 87 46.14 -43.41 -12.64
N VAL A 88 45.83 -43.46 -13.94
CA VAL A 88 45.30 -44.67 -14.60
C VAL A 88 46.40 -45.71 -14.80
N THR A 89 47.60 -45.26 -15.16
CA THR A 89 48.78 -46.15 -15.29
C THR A 89 49.25 -46.65 -13.93
N ALA A 90 49.22 -45.80 -12.89
CA ALA A 90 49.59 -46.20 -11.53
C ALA A 90 48.61 -47.22 -10.92
N GLU A 91 47.31 -47.13 -11.21
CA GLU A 91 46.31 -48.13 -10.79
C GLU A 91 46.54 -49.50 -11.44
N HIS A 92 46.83 -49.51 -12.74
CA HIS A 92 47.09 -50.75 -13.46
C HIS A 92 48.44 -51.38 -13.04
N GLU A 93 49.47 -50.56 -12.83
CA GLU A 93 50.77 -51.02 -12.31
C GLU A 93 50.65 -51.55 -10.88
N LEU A 94 49.84 -50.92 -10.03
CA LEU A 94 49.55 -51.42 -8.68
C LEU A 94 48.93 -52.83 -8.75
N GLN A 95 47.86 -53.01 -9.53
CA GLN A 95 47.18 -54.29 -9.68
C GLN A 95 48.10 -55.39 -10.22
N GLN A 96 48.97 -55.06 -11.17
CA GLN A 96 49.95 -56.01 -11.71
C GLN A 96 50.97 -56.44 -10.66
N LEU A 97 51.48 -55.51 -9.85
CA LEU A 97 52.47 -55.81 -8.81
C LEU A 97 51.84 -56.58 -7.64
N GLU A 98 50.61 -56.26 -7.24
CA GLU A 98 49.84 -57.02 -6.24
C GLU A 98 49.59 -58.46 -6.71
N TRP A 99 49.18 -58.64 -7.97
CA TRP A 99 49.02 -59.96 -8.56
C TRP A 99 50.33 -60.74 -8.60
N GLN A 100 51.43 -60.09 -8.98
CA GLN A 100 52.75 -60.72 -9.04
C GLN A 100 53.22 -61.21 -7.67
N VAL A 101 52.97 -60.45 -6.60
CA VAL A 101 53.27 -60.86 -5.22
C VAL A 101 52.42 -62.05 -4.77
N GLN A 102 51.17 -62.14 -5.22
CA GLN A 102 50.26 -63.24 -4.86
C GLN A 102 50.48 -64.52 -5.68
N ALA A 103 50.87 -64.39 -6.95
CA ALA A 103 50.92 -65.50 -7.90
C ALA A 103 52.29 -66.16 -8.04
N VAL A 104 53.38 -65.51 -7.62
CA VAL A 104 54.76 -66.01 -7.83
C VAL A 104 55.47 -66.17 -6.47
N PRO A 105 56.07 -67.35 -6.18
CA PRO A 105 56.93 -67.52 -5.02
C PRO A 105 58.23 -66.71 -5.22
N LEU A 106 58.34 -65.59 -4.51
CA LEU A 106 59.45 -64.64 -4.59
C LEU A 106 60.45 -64.85 -3.44
N GLY A 107 61.70 -64.47 -3.66
CA GLY A 107 62.68 -64.39 -2.57
C GLY A 107 62.35 -63.25 -1.59
N LYS A 108 62.70 -63.41 -0.30
CA LYS A 108 62.41 -62.41 0.75
C LYS A 108 62.86 -60.98 0.43
N GLU A 109 63.94 -60.81 -0.34
CA GLU A 109 64.45 -59.49 -0.73
C GLU A 109 63.66 -58.85 -1.88
N GLU A 110 63.23 -59.66 -2.85
CA GLU A 110 62.41 -59.21 -3.99
C GLU A 110 61.00 -58.83 -3.54
N GLU A 111 60.43 -59.64 -2.64
CA GLU A 111 59.15 -59.36 -1.99
C GLU A 111 59.20 -58.02 -1.23
N LYS A 112 60.25 -57.77 -0.43
CA LYS A 112 60.43 -56.47 0.24
C LYS A 112 60.50 -55.29 -0.73
N ARG A 113 61.20 -55.43 -1.86
CA ARG A 113 61.31 -54.38 -2.88
C ARG A 113 59.95 -54.11 -3.54
N LEU A 114 59.21 -55.17 -3.90
CA LEU A 114 57.88 -55.06 -4.47
C LEU A 114 56.90 -54.41 -3.47
N MET A 115 56.95 -54.79 -2.20
CA MET A 115 56.09 -54.20 -1.16
C MET A 115 56.35 -52.70 -0.95
N ILE A 116 57.60 -52.23 -1.03
CA ILE A 116 57.91 -50.79 -0.98
C ILE A 116 57.31 -50.06 -2.18
N LYS A 117 57.40 -50.66 -3.38
CA LYS A 117 56.84 -50.09 -4.61
C LYS A 117 55.31 -50.06 -4.59
N ILE A 118 54.68 -51.14 -4.14
CA ILE A 118 53.22 -51.24 -3.93
C ILE A 118 52.77 -50.13 -2.98
N ARG A 119 53.37 -50.01 -1.79
CA ARG A 119 53.01 -48.94 -0.83
C ARG A 119 53.12 -47.53 -1.41
N ALA A 120 54.17 -47.27 -2.20
CA ALA A 120 54.33 -45.97 -2.85
C ALA A 120 53.23 -45.72 -3.90
N LEU A 121 52.87 -46.73 -4.69
CA LEU A 121 51.78 -46.67 -5.68
C LEU A 121 50.41 -46.56 -5.01
N GLU A 122 50.16 -47.25 -3.89
CA GLU A 122 48.91 -47.14 -3.11
C GLU A 122 48.69 -45.69 -2.63
N ILE A 123 49.73 -45.07 -2.08
CA ILE A 123 49.71 -43.67 -1.65
C ILE A 123 49.40 -42.75 -2.84
N GLN A 124 49.98 -43.04 -4.00
CA GLN A 124 49.75 -42.27 -5.22
C GLN A 124 48.30 -42.42 -5.72
N VAL A 125 47.81 -43.65 -5.86
CA VAL A 125 46.45 -43.93 -6.34
C VAL A 125 45.39 -43.33 -5.39
N THR A 126 45.56 -43.49 -4.08
CA THR A 126 44.61 -42.94 -3.09
C THR A 126 44.58 -41.41 -3.12
N ALA A 127 45.74 -40.76 -3.26
CA ALA A 127 45.81 -39.31 -3.41
C ALA A 127 45.18 -38.83 -4.74
N SER A 128 45.37 -39.55 -5.85
CA SER A 128 44.73 -39.22 -7.14
C SER A 128 43.21 -39.33 -7.08
N LYS A 129 42.68 -40.39 -6.48
CA LYS A 129 41.23 -40.54 -6.24
C LYS A 129 40.67 -39.41 -5.38
N LYS A 130 41.40 -38.98 -4.35
CA LYS A 130 41.00 -37.85 -3.49
C LYS A 130 40.99 -36.52 -4.25
N ILE A 131 41.96 -36.29 -5.14
CA ILE A 131 42.00 -35.10 -6.01
C ILE A 131 40.81 -35.09 -6.96
N LEU A 132 40.49 -36.21 -7.61
CA LEU A 132 39.32 -36.30 -8.51
C LEU A 132 38.02 -35.98 -7.77
N ARG A 133 37.79 -36.60 -6.61
CA ARG A 133 36.60 -36.31 -5.79
C ARG A 133 36.49 -34.84 -5.41
N LEU A 134 37.58 -34.23 -4.94
CA LEU A 134 37.59 -32.81 -4.60
C LEU A 134 37.35 -31.90 -5.81
N ARG A 135 37.83 -32.28 -7.01
CA ARG A 135 37.52 -31.54 -8.25
C ARG A 135 36.05 -31.62 -8.60
N ASP A 136 35.45 -32.80 -8.50
CA ASP A 136 34.03 -33.00 -8.78
C ASP A 136 33.15 -32.25 -7.77
N GLU A 137 33.52 -32.25 -6.49
CA GLU A 137 32.85 -31.47 -5.44
C GLU A 137 32.94 -29.97 -5.74
N VAL A 138 34.12 -29.45 -6.11
CA VAL A 138 34.30 -28.03 -6.47
C VAL A 138 33.47 -27.67 -7.70
N ALA A 139 33.43 -28.54 -8.72
CA ALA A 139 32.63 -28.31 -9.92
C ALA A 139 31.14 -28.23 -9.57
N LYS A 140 30.63 -29.18 -8.76
CA LYS A 140 29.24 -29.19 -8.29
C LYS A 140 28.88 -27.97 -7.47
N ASP A 141 29.71 -27.62 -6.47
CA ASP A 141 29.48 -26.45 -5.61
C ASP A 141 29.43 -25.15 -6.43
N ASN A 142 30.28 -25.02 -7.46
CA ASN A 142 30.28 -23.85 -8.35
C ASN A 142 29.05 -23.83 -9.25
N GLU A 143 28.67 -24.95 -9.88
CA GLU A 143 27.47 -25.02 -10.71
C GLU A 143 26.20 -24.70 -9.91
N GLU A 144 26.08 -25.20 -8.68
CA GLU A 144 24.97 -24.88 -7.79
C GLU A 144 24.98 -23.40 -7.38
N ALA A 145 26.16 -22.84 -7.06
CA ALA A 145 26.29 -21.42 -6.75
C ALA A 145 25.92 -20.51 -7.93
N ASP A 146 26.23 -20.91 -9.16
CA ASP A 146 25.89 -20.14 -10.35
C ASP A 146 24.39 -20.22 -10.67
N LYS A 147 23.76 -21.39 -10.51
CA LYS A 147 22.29 -21.52 -10.58
C LYS A 147 21.59 -20.63 -9.55
N LEU A 148 22.08 -20.62 -8.31
CA LEU A 148 21.58 -19.72 -7.27
C LEU A 148 21.81 -18.25 -7.63
N HIS A 149 22.94 -17.92 -8.27
CA HIS A 149 23.23 -16.57 -8.70
C HIS A 149 22.23 -16.08 -9.75
N SER A 150 21.94 -16.89 -10.78
CA SER A 150 20.90 -16.59 -11.76
C SER A 150 19.55 -16.40 -11.09
N LYS A 151 19.18 -17.28 -10.15
CA LYS A 151 17.89 -17.14 -9.45
C LYS A 151 17.81 -15.88 -8.59
N ILE A 152 18.92 -15.51 -7.92
CA ILE A 152 19.02 -14.26 -7.16
C ILE A 152 18.81 -13.06 -8.09
N GLN A 153 19.36 -13.09 -9.31
CA GLN A 153 19.23 -12.00 -10.25
C GLN A 153 17.77 -11.84 -10.71
N GLU A 154 17.10 -12.94 -11.08
CA GLU A 154 15.67 -12.92 -11.43
C GLU A 154 14.82 -12.33 -10.31
N LEU A 155 14.97 -12.82 -9.08
CA LEU A 155 14.20 -12.34 -7.93
C LEU A 155 14.53 -10.88 -7.57
N ALA A 156 15.77 -10.45 -7.80
CA ALA A 156 16.16 -9.06 -7.60
C ALA A 156 15.52 -8.13 -8.65
N GLU A 157 15.41 -8.57 -9.90
CA GLU A 157 14.70 -7.84 -10.96
C GLU A 157 13.19 -7.77 -10.66
N GLU A 158 12.59 -8.85 -10.17
CA GLU A 158 11.18 -8.85 -9.72
C GLU A 158 10.96 -7.90 -8.52
N SER A 159 11.84 -7.96 -7.52
CA SER A 159 11.79 -7.05 -6.35
C SER A 159 11.94 -5.58 -6.77
N GLN A 160 12.79 -5.31 -7.76
CA GLN A 160 12.98 -3.97 -8.31
C GLN A 160 11.71 -3.45 -9.00
N LYS A 161 11.00 -4.29 -9.77
CA LYS A 161 9.71 -3.90 -10.36
C LYS A 161 8.68 -3.52 -9.30
N HIS A 162 8.55 -4.31 -8.23
CA HIS A 162 7.65 -3.97 -7.13
C HIS A 162 8.08 -2.72 -6.35
N HIS A 163 9.39 -2.45 -6.28
CA HIS A 163 9.88 -1.18 -5.74
C HIS A 163 9.43 0.01 -6.60
N GLU A 164 9.56 -0.07 -7.92
CA GLU A 164 9.11 0.95 -8.86
C GLU A 164 7.59 1.16 -8.79
N GLU A 165 6.81 0.08 -8.75
CA GLU A 165 5.37 0.13 -8.50
C GLU A 165 5.03 0.84 -7.18
N THR A 166 5.76 0.53 -6.11
CA THR A 166 5.59 1.18 -4.80
C THR A 166 5.84 2.68 -4.88
N VAL A 167 6.83 3.13 -5.66
CA VAL A 167 7.13 4.56 -5.85
C VAL A 167 5.96 5.25 -6.57
N ILE A 168 5.50 4.69 -7.69
CA ILE A 168 4.38 5.23 -8.48
C ILE A 168 3.10 5.29 -7.64
N LEU A 169 2.79 4.21 -6.92
CA LEU A 169 1.61 4.16 -6.04
C LEU A 169 1.72 5.16 -4.89
N SER A 170 2.93 5.40 -4.36
CA SER A 170 3.16 6.39 -3.30
C SER A 170 2.92 7.81 -3.80
N GLU A 171 3.39 8.16 -4.99
CA GLU A 171 3.13 9.46 -5.61
C GLU A 171 1.63 9.66 -5.87
N ARG A 172 0.97 8.64 -6.43
CA ARG A 172 -0.49 8.65 -6.64
C ARG A 172 -1.25 8.82 -5.33
N PHE A 173 -0.82 8.14 -4.27
CA PHE A 173 -1.41 8.25 -2.94
C PHE A 173 -1.28 9.66 -2.38
N GLN A 174 -0.10 10.29 -2.51
CA GLN A 174 0.12 11.68 -2.09
C GLN A 174 -0.77 12.65 -2.87
N ALA A 175 -0.86 12.50 -4.19
CA ALA A 175 -1.74 13.33 -5.02
C ALA A 175 -3.22 13.19 -4.62
N LEU A 176 -3.68 11.97 -4.32
CA LEU A 176 -5.04 11.74 -3.82
C LEU A 176 -5.26 12.35 -2.44
N LYS A 177 -4.26 12.32 -1.56
CA LYS A 177 -4.33 12.94 -0.23
C LYS A 177 -4.48 14.46 -0.32
N ILE A 178 -3.71 15.11 -1.20
CA ILE A 178 -3.84 16.56 -1.46
C ILE A 178 -5.25 16.88 -1.96
N LYS A 179 -5.74 16.13 -2.97
CA LYS A 179 -7.12 16.28 -3.46
C LYS A 179 -8.17 16.10 -2.37
N GLN A 180 -8.00 15.13 -1.47
CA GLN A 180 -8.91 14.90 -0.35
C GLN A 180 -8.92 16.10 0.60
N GLU A 181 -7.76 16.67 0.91
CA GLU A 181 -7.64 17.84 1.76
C GLU A 181 -8.29 19.07 1.10
N ASP A 182 -8.13 19.25 -0.20
CA ASP A 182 -8.73 20.36 -0.95
C ASP A 182 -10.26 20.25 -0.97
N VAL A 183 -10.81 19.08 -1.31
CA VAL A 183 -12.28 18.85 -1.25
C VAL A 183 -12.80 19.07 0.16
N ARG A 184 -12.06 18.66 1.19
CA ARG A 184 -12.44 18.90 2.60
C ARG A 184 -12.45 20.39 2.95
N LYS A 185 -11.49 21.17 2.46
CA LYS A 185 -11.46 22.64 2.64
C LYS A 185 -12.67 23.29 1.98
N SER A 186 -12.97 22.92 0.73
CA SER A 186 -14.14 23.42 0.00
C SER A 186 -15.45 23.07 0.71
N LEU A 187 -15.59 21.84 1.22
CA LEU A 187 -16.76 21.44 2.03
C LEU A 187 -16.91 22.30 3.28
N ASN A 188 -15.81 22.60 3.98
CA ASN A 188 -15.85 23.43 5.18
C ASN A 188 -16.22 24.88 4.86
N GLN A 189 -15.71 25.44 3.76
CA GLN A 189 -16.08 26.77 3.28
C GLN A 189 -17.57 26.85 2.94
N LEU A 190 -18.06 25.90 2.15
CA LEU A 190 -19.45 25.83 1.73
C LEU A 190 -20.41 25.66 2.92
N ARG A 191 -20.00 24.94 3.96
CA ARG A 191 -20.74 24.84 5.22
C ARG A 191 -20.75 26.15 6.02
N GLY A 192 -19.70 26.96 5.91
CA GLY A 192 -19.66 28.31 6.47
C GLY A 192 -20.67 29.21 5.75
N GLU A 193 -20.59 29.27 4.42
CA GLU A 193 -21.51 30.03 3.57
C GLU A 193 -22.97 29.63 3.79
N TYR A 194 -23.24 28.32 3.95
CA TYR A 194 -24.58 27.84 4.29
C TYR A 194 -25.08 28.42 5.61
N LYS A 195 -24.25 28.48 6.65
CA LYS A 195 -24.65 29.02 7.95
C LYS A 195 -24.96 30.50 7.85
N ASP A 196 -24.08 31.26 7.19
CA ASP A 196 -24.26 32.71 7.04
C ASP A 196 -25.55 33.03 6.26
N THR A 197 -25.81 32.30 5.17
CA THR A 197 -27.04 32.44 4.36
C THR A 197 -28.29 31.97 5.11
N ASP A 198 -28.20 30.92 5.92
CA ASP A 198 -29.30 30.43 6.77
C ASP A 198 -29.66 31.46 7.86
N GLU A 199 -28.67 32.06 8.50
CA GLU A 199 -28.86 33.12 9.49
C GLU A 199 -29.55 34.35 8.87
N GLN A 200 -29.06 34.81 7.72
CA GLN A 200 -29.68 35.91 6.97
C GLN A 200 -31.13 35.59 6.57
N TYR A 201 -31.36 34.38 6.05
CA TYR A 201 -32.70 33.91 5.70
C TYR A 201 -33.65 33.93 6.91
N GLN A 202 -33.20 33.45 8.07
CA GLN A 202 -34.01 33.45 9.28
C GLN A 202 -34.33 34.87 9.77
N VAL A 203 -33.39 35.81 9.70
CA VAL A 203 -33.61 37.21 10.08
C VAL A 203 -34.64 37.86 9.16
N VAL A 204 -34.49 37.72 7.84
CA VAL A 204 -35.43 38.28 6.85
C VAL A 204 -36.81 37.65 6.99
N ARG A 205 -36.89 36.34 7.26
CA ARG A 205 -38.18 35.67 7.46
C ARG A 205 -38.90 36.18 8.70
N LYS A 206 -38.19 36.31 9.83
CA LYS A 206 -38.77 36.86 11.06
C LYS A 206 -39.25 38.30 10.89
N SER A 207 -38.53 39.13 10.13
CA SER A 207 -38.95 40.52 9.89
C SER A 207 -40.20 40.60 9.01
N ILE A 208 -40.33 39.74 7.99
CA ILE A 208 -41.54 39.62 7.18
C ILE A 208 -42.72 39.15 8.05
N ASP A 209 -42.53 38.09 8.85
CA ASP A 209 -43.59 37.58 9.73
C ASP A 209 -44.09 38.64 10.73
N LEU A 210 -43.19 39.49 11.24
CA LEU A 210 -43.55 40.62 12.11
C LEU A 210 -44.29 41.72 11.35
N ALA A 211 -43.83 42.07 10.15
CA ALA A 211 -44.47 43.08 9.30
C ALA A 211 -45.89 42.65 8.89
N ASP A 212 -46.08 41.37 8.54
CA ASP A 212 -47.38 40.82 8.19
C ASP A 212 -48.36 40.85 9.38
N LYS A 213 -47.89 40.49 10.59
CA LYS A 213 -48.69 40.62 11.82
C LYS A 213 -49.08 42.06 12.12
N MET A 214 -48.15 43.01 11.94
CA MET A 214 -48.44 44.44 12.14
C MET A 214 -49.42 44.96 11.08
N SER A 215 -49.29 44.54 9.81
CA SER A 215 -50.22 44.91 8.75
C SER A 215 -51.62 44.33 9.00
N GLN A 216 -51.73 43.09 9.47
CA GLN A 216 -53.00 42.48 9.86
C GLN A 216 -53.66 43.26 11.00
N ARG A 217 -52.91 43.58 12.06
CA ARG A 217 -53.41 44.42 13.17
C ARG A 217 -53.88 45.79 12.70
N GLN A 218 -53.12 46.46 11.84
CA GLN A 218 -53.53 47.75 11.26
C GLN A 218 -54.78 47.63 10.40
N LYS A 219 -54.94 46.55 9.61
CA LYS A 219 -56.15 46.27 8.84
C LYS A 219 -57.36 46.01 9.74
N GLU A 220 -57.18 45.28 10.84
CA GLU A 220 -58.21 45.05 11.84
C GLU A 220 -58.60 46.36 12.55
N GLU A 221 -57.62 47.17 12.97
CA GLU A 221 -57.84 48.47 13.61
C GLU A 221 -58.54 49.46 12.69
N THR A 222 -58.10 49.58 11.43
CA THR A 222 -58.77 50.43 10.43
C THR A 222 -60.17 49.93 10.11
N HIS A 223 -60.37 48.61 10.04
CA HIS A 223 -61.71 48.05 9.89
C HIS A 223 -62.60 48.37 11.10
N LYS A 224 -62.09 48.23 12.33
CA LYS A 224 -62.78 48.63 13.56
C LYS A 224 -63.10 50.12 13.59
N GLN A 225 -62.16 50.98 13.20
CA GLN A 225 -62.38 52.44 13.12
C GLN A 225 -63.44 52.80 12.06
N ASN A 226 -63.39 52.18 10.88
CA ASN A 226 -64.40 52.37 9.85
C ASN A 226 -65.79 51.90 10.30
N LEU A 227 -65.87 50.79 11.05
CA LEU A 227 -67.12 50.33 11.67
C LEU A 227 -67.63 51.33 12.73
N LYS A 228 -66.76 51.90 13.57
CA LYS A 228 -67.11 52.96 14.53
C LYS A 228 -67.63 54.22 13.84
N GLU A 229 -66.95 54.69 12.79
CA GLU A 229 -67.36 55.89 12.06
C GLU A 229 -68.70 55.72 11.34
N THR A 230 -68.91 54.56 10.70
CA THR A 230 -70.18 54.23 10.06
C THR A 230 -71.32 54.08 11.07
N ALA A 231 -71.04 53.47 12.23
CA ALA A 231 -71.99 53.40 13.34
C ALA A 231 -72.36 54.79 13.89
N LYS A 232 -71.38 55.68 14.12
CA LYS A 232 -71.62 57.07 14.56
C LYS A 232 -72.45 57.86 13.55
N LYS A 233 -72.18 57.71 12.25
CA LYS A 233 -72.95 58.35 11.17
C LYS A 233 -74.39 57.82 11.08
N LYS A 234 -74.61 56.51 11.27
CA LYS A 234 -75.96 55.92 11.29
C LYS A 234 -76.75 56.29 12.54
N LEU A 235 -76.08 56.38 13.69
CA LEU A 235 -76.68 56.77 14.96
C LEU A 235 -77.10 58.25 14.96
N SER A 236 -76.31 59.15 14.36
CA SER A 236 -76.70 60.55 14.18
C SER A 236 -77.84 60.77 13.17
N GLN A 237 -78.05 59.81 12.26
CA GLN A 237 -79.15 59.80 11.28
C GLN A 237 -80.39 59.02 11.75
N GLY A 238 -80.39 58.45 12.97
CA GLY A 238 -81.52 57.71 13.53
C GLY A 238 -81.78 56.34 12.89
N ALA A 239 -80.82 55.79 12.14
CA ALA A 239 -80.92 54.51 11.47
C ALA A 239 -80.57 53.33 12.41
N LYS A 240 -81.14 52.15 12.17
CA LYS A 240 -80.84 50.93 12.94
C LYS A 240 -79.40 50.49 12.72
N LEU A 241 -78.66 50.25 13.80
CA LEU A 241 -77.30 49.72 13.77
C LEU A 241 -77.28 48.20 13.59
N SER A 242 -76.27 47.68 12.90
CA SER A 242 -75.99 46.24 12.87
C SER A 242 -75.28 45.79 14.15
N LEU A 243 -75.37 44.50 14.48
CA LEU A 243 -74.81 43.93 15.71
C LEU A 243 -73.28 44.08 15.80
N HIS A 244 -72.59 44.03 14.66
CA HIS A 244 -71.14 44.28 14.57
C HIS A 244 -70.75 45.76 14.74
N GLU A 245 -71.59 46.69 14.26
CA GLU A 245 -71.40 48.13 14.44
C GLU A 245 -71.68 48.56 15.89
N LEU A 246 -72.64 47.90 16.55
CA LEU A 246 -72.97 48.13 17.96
C LEU A 246 -71.88 47.54 18.88
N GLY A 247 -71.40 46.32 18.62
CA GLY A 247 -70.28 45.72 19.35
C GLY A 247 -69.00 46.56 19.27
N ALA A 248 -68.67 47.09 18.08
CA ALA A 248 -67.50 47.95 17.90
C ALA A 248 -67.56 49.29 18.67
N LEU A 249 -68.75 49.76 19.07
CA LEU A 249 -68.93 50.98 19.88
C LEU A 249 -68.81 50.71 21.39
N TYR A 250 -69.13 49.49 21.85
CA TYR A 250 -69.15 49.13 23.28
C TYR A 250 -67.91 48.38 23.77
N GLU A 251 -67.07 47.84 22.87
CA GLU A 251 -65.81 47.13 23.20
C GLU A 251 -64.71 48.01 23.89
N GLU A 252 -64.99 49.27 24.25
CA GLU A 252 -64.04 50.19 24.93
C GLU A 252 -64.50 50.65 26.33
N GLU A 253 -65.60 50.11 26.88
CA GLU A 253 -66.06 50.43 28.25
C GLU A 253 -65.67 49.39 29.33
N GLU A 254 -64.75 48.46 29.04
CA GLU A 254 -64.09 47.58 30.04
C GLU A 254 -62.56 47.68 30.00
#